data_AF-A0A931D1D6-F1
#
_entry.id   AF-A0A931D1D6-F1
#
_cell.length_a   1.000
_cell.length_b   1.000
_cell.length_c   1.000
_cell.angle_alpha   90.00
_cell.angle_beta   90.00
_cell.angle_gamma   90.00
#
_symmetry.space_group_name_H-M   'P 1'
#
loop_
_entity.id
_entity.type
_entity.pdbx_description
1 polymer ?
#
loop_
_entity_poly.entity_id
_entity_poly.type
_entity_poly.pdbx_seq_one_letter_code
_entity_poly.pdbx_strand_id
1 'polypeptide(L)'
;MVRLSAFACGLLFGFGLLLAGMADPAKVLAFLDLAGNWDPSLALVMAGAIGVAALPLSLAQRRAKALLGGAMQLPRRRDLDVRLIGGSLLFGVGWGIAGICPGPAVAILLSGHWQALLFVAAMLAGMLIFTALEGRRGR
;
A
#
# COMPACT_ATOMS: atom_id res chain seq x y z
N MET A 1 -6.45 19.37 15.25
CA MET A 1 -7.37 18.30 14.83
C MET A 1 -6.77 17.34 13.80
N VAL A 2 -6.14 17.83 12.72
CA VAL A 2 -5.60 16.98 11.63
C VAL A 2 -4.68 15.82 12.09
N ARG A 3 -3.79 16.06 13.06
CA ARG A 3 -2.89 15.00 13.60
C ARG A 3 -3.66 13.91 14.34
N LEU A 4 -4.68 14.29 15.10
CA LEU A 4 -5.51 13.35 15.86
C LEU A 4 -6.35 12.48 14.93
N SER A 5 -6.93 13.09 13.88
CA SER A 5 -7.66 12.35 12.85
C SER A 5 -6.72 11.43 12.06
N ALA A 6 -5.50 11.86 11.74
CA ALA A 6 -4.52 11.02 11.05
C ALA A 6 -4.14 9.80 11.89
N PHE A 7 -3.92 9.99 13.20
CA PHE A 7 -3.67 8.88 14.12
C PHE A 7 -4.85 7.91 14.21
N ALA A 8 -6.08 8.43 14.35
CA ALA A 8 -7.29 7.60 14.38
C ALA A 8 -7.48 6.80 13.08
N CYS A 9 -7.27 7.44 11.92
CA CYS A 9 -7.31 6.75 10.62
C CYS A 9 -6.22 5.68 10.50
N GLY A 10 -5.01 5.97 10.97
CA GLY A 10 -3.90 5.00 10.97
C GLY A 10 -4.20 3.79 11.86
N LEU A 11 -4.78 4.02 13.05
CA LEU A 11 -5.17 2.96 13.98
C LEU A 11 -6.31 2.09 13.40
N LEU A 12 -7.33 2.71 12.81
CA LEU A 12 -8.40 1.99 12.10
C LEU A 12 -7.86 1.17 10.93
N PHE A 13 -6.94 1.74 10.15
CA PHE A 13 -6.31 1.05 9.01
C PHE A 13 -5.48 -0.15 9.48
N GLY A 14 -4.59 0.04 10.46
CA GLY A 14 -3.78 -1.05 11.02
C GLY A 14 -4.63 -2.15 11.64
N PHE A 15 -5.65 -1.79 12.42
CA PHE A 15 -6.59 -2.75 12.99
C PHE A 15 -7.33 -3.53 11.91
N GLY A 16 -7.80 -2.86 10.85
CA GLY A 16 -8.43 -3.51 9.71
C GLY A 16 -7.52 -4.50 8.99
N LEU A 17 -6.23 -4.15 8.80
CA LEU A 17 -5.25 -5.05 8.19
C LEU A 17 -4.99 -6.31 9.02
N LEU A 18 -4.90 -6.17 10.35
CA LEU A 18 -4.75 -7.29 11.27
C LEU A 18 -5.99 -8.19 11.26
N LEU A 19 -7.19 -7.60 11.32
CA LEU A 19 -8.45 -8.35 11.31
C LEU A 19 -8.68 -9.08 9.98
N ALA A 20 -8.27 -8.48 8.86
CA ALA A 20 -8.31 -9.11 7.54
C ALA A 20 -7.26 -10.22 7.35
N GLY A 21 -6.27 -10.32 8.23
CA GLY A 21 -5.17 -11.28 8.10
C GLY A 21 -4.16 -10.92 6.99
N MET A 22 -4.15 -9.69 6.49
CA MET A 22 -3.15 -9.24 5.49
C MET A 22 -1.73 -9.10 6.06
N ALA A 23 -1.62 -9.16 7.39
CA ALA A 23 -0.36 -9.16 8.11
C ALA A 23 0.37 -10.51 8.05
N ASP A 24 -0.28 -11.58 7.59
CA ASP A 24 0.30 -12.91 7.47
C ASP A 24 0.84 -13.15 6.05
N PRO A 25 2.18 -13.29 5.88
CA PRO A 25 2.77 -13.55 4.57
C PRO A 25 2.29 -14.87 3.97
N ALA A 26 1.94 -15.87 4.78
CA ALA A 26 1.47 -17.16 4.28
C ALA A 26 0.14 -17.01 3.55
N LYS A 27 -0.78 -16.16 4.05
CA LYS A 27 -2.04 -15.86 3.35
C LYS A 27 -1.79 -15.18 2.02
N VAL A 28 -0.89 -14.20 1.99
CA VAL A 28 -0.55 -13.46 0.77
C VAL A 28 0.04 -14.39 -0.29
N LEU A 29 0.97 -15.25 0.10
CA LEU A 29 1.57 -16.23 -0.79
C LEU A 29 0.56 -17.29 -1.25
N ALA A 30 -0.30 -17.78 -0.35
CA ALA A 30 -1.37 -18.71 -0.72
C ALA A 30 -2.37 -18.12 -1.71
N PHE A 31 -2.64 -16.81 -1.65
CA PHE A 31 -3.46 -16.13 -2.65
C PHE A 31 -2.77 -16.04 -4.02
N LEU A 32 -1.44 -15.94 -4.07
CA LEU A 32 -0.66 -15.90 -5.31
C LEU A 32 -0.37 -17.28 -5.89
N ASP A 33 -0.42 -18.33 -5.06
CA ASP A 33 -0.12 -19.71 -5.44
C ASP A 33 -1.33 -20.38 -6.11
N LEU A 34 -1.64 -19.95 -7.35
CA LEU A 34 -2.74 -20.52 -8.15
C LEU A 34 -2.55 -22.00 -8.52
N ALA A 35 -1.32 -22.52 -8.43
CA ALA A 35 -0.98 -23.89 -8.81
C ALA A 35 -0.92 -24.86 -7.62
N GLY A 36 -0.96 -24.35 -6.39
CA GLY A 36 -0.85 -25.12 -5.16
C GLY A 36 -2.06 -24.92 -4.23
N ASN A 37 -1.80 -24.53 -3.00
CA ASN A 37 -2.84 -24.43 -1.95
C ASN A 37 -3.51 -23.05 -1.98
N TRP A 38 -4.20 -22.76 -3.08
CA TRP A 38 -4.76 -21.45 -3.35
C TRP A 38 -5.85 -21.02 -2.34
N ASP A 39 -5.67 -19.89 -1.67
CA ASP A 39 -6.65 -19.30 -0.76
C ASP A 39 -7.30 -18.03 -1.37
N PRO A 40 -8.58 -18.09 -1.81
CA PRO A 40 -9.29 -16.94 -2.38
C PRO A 40 -9.78 -15.92 -1.36
N SER A 41 -9.57 -16.14 -0.04
CA SER A 41 -10.10 -15.25 1.01
C SER A 41 -9.64 -13.79 0.85
N LEU A 42 -8.41 -13.57 0.39
CA LEU A 42 -7.87 -12.23 0.11
C LEU A 42 -8.60 -11.51 -1.04
N ALA A 43 -9.09 -12.25 -2.05
CA ALA A 43 -9.85 -11.65 -3.14
C ALA A 43 -11.14 -11.00 -2.64
N LEU A 44 -11.84 -11.66 -1.70
CA LEU A 44 -13.06 -11.13 -1.10
C LEU A 44 -12.77 -9.85 -0.29
N VAL A 45 -11.68 -9.85 0.48
CA VAL A 45 -11.25 -8.67 1.23
C VAL A 45 -10.91 -7.52 0.29
N MET A 46 -10.16 -7.78 -0.78
CA MET A 46 -9.81 -6.77 -1.78
C MET A 46 -11.06 -6.21 -2.47
N ALA A 47 -11.97 -7.07 -2.92
CA ALA A 47 -13.21 -6.66 -3.57
C ALA A 47 -14.10 -5.83 -2.63
N GLY A 48 -14.22 -6.25 -1.36
CA GLY A 48 -14.94 -5.50 -0.33
C GLY A 48 -14.32 -4.13 -0.06
N ALA A 49 -12.99 -4.09 0.11
CA ALA A 49 -12.25 -2.84 0.32
C ALA A 49 -12.42 -1.87 -0.86
N ILE A 50 -12.32 -2.36 -2.10
CA ILE A 50 -12.52 -1.56 -3.32
C ILE A 50 -13.97 -1.05 -3.38
N GLY A 51 -14.96 -1.91 -3.11
CA GLY A 51 -16.37 -1.54 -3.11
C GLY A 51 -16.68 -0.43 -2.11
N VAL A 52 -16.17 -0.56 -0.87
CA VAL A 52 -16.32 0.46 0.17
C VAL A 52 -15.57 1.74 -0.17
N ALA A 53 -14.38 1.66 -0.80
CA ALA A 53 -13.58 2.83 -1.18
C ALA A 53 -14.14 3.57 -2.40
N ALA A 54 -14.90 2.90 -3.28
CA ALA A 54 -15.41 3.49 -4.51
C ALA A 54 -16.33 4.70 -4.25
N LEU A 55 -17.25 4.59 -3.28
CA LEU A 55 -18.15 5.67 -2.90
C LEU A 55 -17.41 6.92 -2.39
N PRO A 56 -16.61 6.87 -1.31
CA PRO A 56 -15.90 8.04 -0.81
C PRO A 56 -14.91 8.61 -1.85
N LEU A 57 -14.27 7.77 -2.67
CA LEU A 57 -13.38 8.25 -3.72
C LEU A 57 -14.15 8.99 -4.83
N SER A 58 -15.32 8.49 -5.25
CA SER A 58 -16.17 9.16 -6.23
C SER A 58 -16.73 10.49 -5.72
N LEU A 59 -17.05 10.58 -4.42
CA LEU A 59 -17.43 11.84 -3.78
C LEU A 59 -16.24 12.79 -3.66
N ALA A 60 -15.05 12.28 -3.33
CA ALA A 60 -13.83 13.07 -3.24
C ALA A 60 -13.44 13.70 -4.60
N GLN A 61 -13.65 12.98 -5.70
CA GLN A 61 -13.42 13.50 -7.06
C GLN A 61 -14.26 14.75 -7.37
N ARG A 62 -15.42 14.92 -6.73
CA ARG A 62 -16.30 16.07 -6.94
C ARG A 62 -15.94 17.27 -6.06
N ARG A 63 -14.95 17.15 -5.17
CA ARG A 63 -14.58 18.20 -4.21
C ARG A 63 -13.22 18.81 -4.56
N ALA A 64 -13.13 20.14 -4.50
CA ALA A 64 -11.87 20.85 -4.63
C ALA A 64 -11.06 20.87 -3.32
N LYS A 65 -11.73 20.71 -2.16
CA LYS A 65 -11.12 20.76 -0.83
C LYS A 65 -11.39 19.49 -0.04
N ALA A 66 -10.38 19.03 0.70
CA ALA A 66 -10.53 17.91 1.63
C ALA A 66 -11.37 18.32 2.86
N LEU A 67 -12.04 17.35 3.49
CA LEU A 67 -12.90 17.55 4.67
C LEU A 67 -12.17 18.20 5.85
N LEU A 68 -10.90 17.85 6.04
CA LEU A 68 -10.05 18.36 7.12
C LEU A 68 -9.27 19.63 6.71
N GLY A 69 -9.59 20.21 5.55
CA GLY A 69 -8.90 21.35 4.95
C GLY A 69 -7.79 20.94 3.99
N GLY A 70 -7.37 21.90 3.16
CA GLY A 70 -6.36 21.69 2.10
C GLY A 70 -6.95 21.34 0.74
N ALA A 71 -6.10 21.38 -0.29
CA ALA A 71 -6.48 21.01 -1.65
C ALA A 71 -6.67 19.49 -1.75
N MET A 72 -7.74 19.07 -2.43
CA MET A 72 -7.98 17.67 -2.71
C MET A 72 -6.96 17.18 -3.75
N GLN A 73 -5.96 16.39 -3.32
CA GLN A 73 -4.94 15.83 -4.19
C GLN A 73 -5.35 14.45 -4.70
N LEU A 74 -5.92 14.41 -5.90
CA LEU A 74 -6.13 13.16 -6.64
C LEU A 74 -5.14 13.05 -7.80
N PRO A 75 -4.68 11.83 -8.14
CA PRO A 75 -3.85 11.61 -9.32
C PRO A 75 -4.56 12.12 -10.58
N ARG A 76 -3.95 13.09 -11.27
CA ARG A 76 -4.44 13.62 -12.55
C ARG A 76 -3.78 12.96 -13.77
N ARG A 77 -2.59 12.39 -13.57
CA ARG A 77 -1.85 11.67 -14.61
C ARG A 77 -2.46 10.29 -14.83
N ARG A 78 -2.72 9.97 -16.11
CA ARG A 78 -3.25 8.68 -16.57
C ARG A 78 -2.41 8.09 -17.71
N ASP A 79 -1.28 8.72 -18.00
CA ASP A 79 -0.28 8.27 -18.94
C ASP A 79 0.39 6.99 -18.42
N LEU A 80 0.40 5.96 -19.27
CA LEU A 80 1.19 4.76 -19.05
C LEU A 80 2.54 4.98 -19.70
N ASP A 81 3.57 5.28 -18.90
CA ASP A 81 4.94 5.42 -19.37
C ASP A 81 5.77 4.16 -19.05
N VAL A 82 6.89 4.00 -19.77
CA VAL A 82 7.79 2.84 -19.59
C VAL A 82 8.35 2.80 -18.17
N ARG A 83 8.52 3.96 -17.52
CA ARG A 83 8.98 4.05 -16.12
C ARG A 83 7.94 3.46 -15.15
N LEU A 84 6.66 3.76 -15.33
CA LEU A 84 5.57 3.23 -14.52
C LEU A 84 5.39 1.73 -14.75
N ILE A 85 5.43 1.27 -16.00
CA ILE A 85 5.32 -0.16 -16.31
C ILE A 85 6.51 -0.92 -15.70
N GLY A 86 7.73 -0.47 -15.93
CA GLY A 86 8.92 -1.12 -15.38
C GLY A 86 8.97 -1.09 -13.85
N GLY A 87 8.61 0.05 -13.25
CA GLY A 87 8.55 0.20 -11.78
C GLY A 87 7.46 -0.64 -11.14
N SER A 88 6.26 -0.70 -11.73
CA SER A 88 5.15 -1.51 -11.21
C SER A 88 5.43 -3.01 -11.31
N LEU A 89 6.07 -3.48 -12.39
CA LEU A 89 6.51 -4.86 -12.51
C LEU A 89 7.55 -5.22 -11.44
N LEU A 90 8.60 -4.39 -11.29
CA LEU A 90 9.63 -4.63 -10.28
C LEU A 90 9.06 -4.64 -8.87
N PHE A 91 8.19 -3.68 -8.56
CA PHE A 91 7.49 -3.60 -7.28
C PHE A 91 6.60 -4.83 -7.04
N GLY A 92 5.83 -5.26 -8.06
CA GLY A 92 4.96 -6.43 -7.99
C GLY A 92 5.74 -7.74 -7.77
N VAL A 93 6.87 -7.91 -8.45
CA VAL A 93 7.77 -9.07 -8.24
C VAL A 93 8.32 -9.07 -6.82
N GLY A 94 8.84 -7.93 -6.34
CA GLY A 94 9.35 -7.83 -4.96
C GLY A 94 8.27 -8.13 -3.91
N TRP A 95 7.06 -7.63 -4.13
CA TRP A 95 5.90 -7.93 -3.28
C TRP A 95 5.54 -9.42 -3.28
N GLY A 96 5.47 -10.04 -4.46
CA GLY A 96 5.11 -11.45 -4.60
C GLY A 96 6.15 -12.39 -3.97
N ILE A 97 7.44 -12.06 -4.05
CA ILE A 97 8.51 -12.84 -3.42
C ILE A 97 8.49 -12.66 -1.90
N ALA A 98 8.29 -11.44 -1.41
CA ALA A 98 8.32 -11.14 0.02
C ALA A 98 7.05 -11.60 0.77
N GLY A 99 5.91 -11.72 0.06
CA GLY A 99 4.61 -11.99 0.68
C GLY A 99 4.12 -10.87 1.60
N ILE A 100 4.74 -9.69 1.57
CA ILE A 100 4.44 -8.57 2.47
C ILE A 100 4.24 -7.29 1.65
N CYS A 101 3.10 -6.63 1.83
CA CYS A 101 2.86 -5.29 1.27
C CYS A 101 3.36 -4.18 2.20
N PRO A 102 3.62 -2.96 1.68
CA PRO A 102 4.09 -1.84 2.49
C PRO A 102 3.10 -1.42 3.60
N GLY A 103 1.79 -1.55 3.38
CA GLY A 103 0.78 -1.29 4.40
C GLY A 103 0.89 -2.23 5.61
N PRO A 104 0.74 -3.55 5.41
CA PRO A 104 1.00 -4.54 6.45
C PRO A 104 2.38 -4.44 7.07
N ALA A 105 3.44 -4.19 6.28
CA ALA A 105 4.81 -4.05 6.78
C ALA A 105 4.94 -2.99 7.87
N VAL A 106 4.29 -1.84 7.68
CA VAL A 106 4.26 -0.77 8.69
C VAL A 106 3.38 -1.17 9.88
N ALA A 107 2.26 -1.84 9.65
CA ALA A 107 1.38 -2.29 10.72
C ALA A 107 2.03 -3.33 11.65
N ILE A 108 2.89 -4.21 11.12
CA ILE A 108 3.60 -5.25 11.89
C ILE A 108 5.04 -4.87 12.26
N LEU A 109 5.47 -3.64 11.98
CA LEU A 109 6.86 -3.21 12.17
C LEU A 109 7.34 -3.41 13.61
N LEU A 110 6.48 -3.12 14.58
CA LEU A 110 6.76 -3.25 16.02
C LEU A 110 6.31 -4.61 16.59
N SER A 111 5.92 -5.57 15.74
CA SER A 111 5.49 -6.90 16.19
C SER A 111 6.66 -7.83 16.55
N GLY A 112 7.92 -7.37 16.42
CA GLY A 112 9.12 -8.15 16.76
C GLY A 112 9.63 -9.09 15.66
N HIS A 113 8.98 -9.10 14.49
CA HIS A 113 9.41 -9.90 13.34
C HIS A 113 10.55 -9.21 12.58
N TRP A 114 11.73 -9.82 12.56
CA TRP A 114 12.91 -9.27 11.89
C TRP A 114 12.69 -9.10 10.37
N GLN A 115 11.85 -9.93 9.75
CA GLN A 115 11.51 -9.83 8.33
C GLN A 115 10.80 -8.51 8.00
N ALA A 116 9.91 -8.04 8.88
CA ALA A 116 9.20 -6.77 8.70
C ALA A 116 10.18 -5.58 8.78
N LEU A 117 11.11 -5.62 9.74
CA LEU A 117 12.16 -4.61 9.88
C LEU A 117 13.05 -4.54 8.64
N LEU A 118 13.49 -5.70 8.13
CA LEU A 118 14.30 -5.75 6.91
C LEU A 118 13.53 -5.25 5.69
N PHE A 119 12.26 -5.65 5.53
CA PHE A 119 11.44 -5.19 4.43
C PHE A 119 11.27 -3.66 4.46
N VAL A 120 10.94 -3.10 5.62
CA VAL A 120 10.78 -1.65 5.77
C VAL A 120 12.10 -0.92 5.55
N ALA A 121 13.22 -1.44 6.05
CA ALA A 121 14.54 -0.87 5.81
C ALA A 121 14.90 -0.87 4.32
N ALA A 122 14.69 -1.99 3.61
CA ALA A 122 14.94 -2.10 2.18
C ALA A 122 14.01 -1.18 1.35
N MET A 123 12.73 -1.10 1.73
CA MET A 123 11.76 -0.20 1.10
C MET A 123 12.19 1.26 1.23
N LEU A 124 12.57 1.70 2.44
CA LEU A 124 13.05 3.05 2.69
C LEU A 124 14.35 3.34 1.93
N ALA A 125 15.29 2.40 1.92
CA ALA A 125 16.52 2.52 1.16
C ALA A 125 16.23 2.70 -0.35
N GLY A 126 15.32 1.90 -0.91
CA GLY A 126 14.91 2.02 -2.32
C GLY A 126 14.27 3.39 -2.63
N MET A 127 13.38 3.88 -1.76
CA MET A 127 12.77 5.21 -1.92
C MET A 127 13.80 6.34 -1.83
N LEU A 128 14.76 6.24 -0.90
CA LEU A 128 15.84 7.22 -0.74
C LEU A 128 16.79 7.23 -1.94
N ILE A 129 17.15 6.05 -2.46
CA ILE A 129 17.99 5.94 -3.66
C ILE A 129 17.25 6.53 -4.86
N PHE A 130 15.98 6.17 -5.06
CA PHE A 130 15.18 6.68 -6.17
C PHE A 130 15.04 8.21 -6.11
N THR A 131 14.71 8.77 -4.95
CA THR A 131 14.59 10.22 -4.76
C THR A 131 15.92 10.94 -4.94
N ALA A 132 17.04 10.37 -4.50
CA ALA A 132 18.37 10.92 -4.73
C ALA A 132 18.77 10.90 -6.23
N LEU A 133 18.42 9.84 -6.95
CA LEU A 133 18.69 9.72 -8.39
C LEU A 133 17.81 10.66 -9.22
N GLU A 134 16.52 10.80 -8.90
CA GLU A 134 15.64 11.76 -9.55
C GLU A 134 16.03 13.20 -9.24
N GLY A 135 16.39 13.50 -7.99
CA GLY A 135 16.87 14.83 -7.59
C GLY A 135 18.14 15.26 -8.33
N ARG A 136 18.96 14.29 -8.78
CA ARG A 136 20.13 14.55 -9.65
C ARG A 136 19.79 14.68 -11.13
N ARG A 137 18.64 14.17 -11.58
CA ARG A 137 18.20 14.17 -12.98
C ARG A 137 17.31 15.37 -13.34
N GLY A 138 16.73 16.01 -12.32
CA GLY A 138 15.96 17.26 -12.42
C GLY A 138 16.73 18.54 -12.06
N ARG A 139 18.03 18.43 -11.77
CA ARG A 139 19.00 19.53 -11.81
C ARG A 139 19.77 19.44 -13.13
#